data_AF-A0A6P0XHM9-F1
#
_entry.id   AF-A0A6P0XHM9-F1
#
_cell.length_a   1.000
_cell.length_b   1.000
_cell.length_c   1.000
_cell.angle_alpha   90.00
_cell.angle_beta   90.00
_cell.angle_gamma   90.00
#
_symmetry.space_group_name_H-M   'P 1'
#
loop_
_entity.id
_entity.type
_entity.pdbx_description
1 polymer ?
#
loop_
_entity_poly.entity_id
_entity_poly.type
_entity_poly.pdbx_seq_one_letter_code
_entity_poly.pdbx_strand_id
1 'polypeptide(L)'
;MMLLSTNVINFTPFLSFVNFDERRMKEINLLISFIVAKFGKILEICRYICKNISNQKPAELILPKEKNMPIPQIYNRDVFILIDRSGSMTISDSTTGNKNRWQYLQETVQGHVFEILSEQDDDYGIICDEVTLYFFNRNQQPTKTIYLRDAAQVQAAFKENKPGGATYIAPTLNEAVSQWFSNRTDDKGAFIIIYTDGQIDDSKEFINVIGKTCSNINSQDEIKILMIGVGSDIETEGAIDFYLGIDLNANKFQSRRGEDCNIFIFDLIDEVMDEGIIAALERQLEGDPRKGLGGWIKERYPSLYGKYFAS
;
A
#
# COMPACT_ATOMS: atom_id res chain seq x y z
N MET A 1 42.59 -22.71 4.63
CA MET A 1 43.19 -22.35 5.92
C MET A 1 44.22 -21.26 5.67
N MET A 2 43.88 -20.01 5.96
CA MET A 2 44.79 -18.86 5.87
C MET A 2 44.49 -17.98 7.09
N LEU A 3 45.44 -17.85 8.01
CA LEU A 3 45.32 -17.10 9.25
C LEU A 3 45.43 -15.60 8.95
N LEU A 4 44.38 -14.83 9.25
CA LEU A 4 44.42 -13.37 9.26
C LEU A 4 44.77 -12.90 10.68
N SER A 5 45.89 -12.20 10.82
CA SER A 5 46.25 -11.49 12.05
C SER A 5 45.50 -10.16 12.13
N THR A 6 44.65 -9.98 13.14
CA THR A 6 44.02 -8.69 13.45
C THR A 6 44.62 -8.13 14.74
N ASN A 7 45.16 -6.91 14.66
CA ASN A 7 45.59 -6.15 15.83
C ASN A 7 44.34 -5.55 16.49
N VAL A 8 43.85 -6.18 17.56
CA VAL A 8 42.79 -5.63 18.41
C VAL A 8 43.44 -4.67 19.41
N ILE A 9 43.12 -3.39 19.32
CA ILE A 9 43.54 -2.39 20.32
C ILE A 9 42.50 -2.43 21.44
N ASN A 10 42.86 -3.01 22.59
CA ASN A 10 41.99 -3.07 23.77
C ASN A 10 42.11 -1.77 24.58
N PHE A 11 41.03 -0.98 24.62
CA PHE A 11 40.80 0.00 25.68
C PHE A 11 39.41 -0.28 26.29
N THR A 12 39.42 -0.68 27.57
CA THR A 12 38.28 -0.84 28.51
C THR A 12 37.11 -1.76 28.08
N PRO A 13 36.36 -2.38 29.03
CA PRO A 13 35.59 -3.60 28.73
C PRO A 13 34.23 -3.40 28.03
N PHE A 14 33.93 -2.20 27.50
CA PHE A 14 32.57 -1.88 27.04
C PHE A 14 32.39 -1.51 25.57
N LEU A 15 33.45 -1.27 24.80
CA LEU A 15 33.31 -1.06 23.34
C LEU A 15 34.48 -1.72 22.59
N SER A 16 34.16 -2.39 21.49
CA SER A 16 35.15 -2.90 20.55
C SER A 16 35.04 -2.08 19.27
N PHE A 17 36.09 -1.36 18.92
CA PHE A 17 36.16 -0.58 17.70
C PHE A 17 37.11 -1.25 16.72
N VAL A 18 36.69 -1.40 15.46
CA VAL A 18 37.53 -1.91 14.38
C VAL A 18 37.79 -0.76 13.41
N ASN A 19 39.07 -0.57 13.08
CA ASN A 19 39.49 0.45 12.11
C ASN A 19 39.38 -0.15 10.70
N PHE A 20 38.53 0.43 9.85
CA PHE A 20 38.17 -0.13 8.54
C PHE A 20 39.04 0.46 7.43
N ASP A 21 39.52 -0.38 6.51
CA ASP A 21 40.23 0.02 5.29
C ASP A 21 39.38 -0.31 4.06
N GLU A 22 38.89 0.73 3.38
CA GLU A 22 37.93 0.66 2.26
C GLU A 22 38.40 -0.17 1.05
N ARG A 23 39.68 -0.58 1.01
CA ARG A 23 40.24 -1.35 -0.12
C ARG A 23 40.07 -2.86 -0.01
N ARG A 24 39.49 -3.40 1.07
CA ARG A 24 39.26 -4.84 1.24
C ARG A 24 37.80 -5.23 1.00
N MET A 25 37.51 -5.64 -0.23
CA MET A 25 36.20 -6.10 -0.73
C MET A 25 35.48 -7.20 0.11
N LYS A 26 36.15 -7.86 1.07
CA LYS A 26 35.54 -8.89 1.92
C LYS A 26 34.87 -8.36 3.18
N GLU A 27 35.17 -7.13 3.61
CA GLU A 27 34.58 -6.56 4.82
C GLU A 27 33.22 -5.87 4.53
N ILE A 28 32.86 -5.67 3.26
CA ILE A 28 31.56 -5.11 2.83
C ILE A 28 30.40 -6.08 3.12
N ASN A 29 30.62 -7.39 3.03
CA ASN A 29 29.56 -8.37 3.33
C ASN A 29 29.10 -8.36 4.80
N LEU A 30 29.93 -7.81 5.70
CA LEU A 30 29.58 -7.60 7.11
C LEU A 30 28.81 -6.30 7.36
N LEU A 31 28.83 -5.37 6.40
CA LEU A 31 28.00 -4.16 6.41
C LEU A 31 26.58 -4.41 5.88
N ILE A 32 26.43 -5.43 5.02
CA ILE A 32 25.13 -5.82 4.43
C ILE A 32 24.31 -6.65 5.42
N SER A 33 24.93 -7.29 6.42
CA SER A 33 24.20 -7.75 7.59
C SER A 33 24.02 -6.56 8.54
N PHE A 34 22.77 -6.21 8.87
CA PHE A 34 22.33 -5.08 9.72
C PHE A 34 22.88 -5.07 11.18
N ILE A 35 23.98 -5.77 11.45
CA ILE A 35 24.59 -5.95 12.76
C ILE A 35 25.51 -4.77 13.13
N VAL A 36 25.80 -3.87 12.19
CA VAL A 36 26.80 -2.80 12.39
C VAL A 36 26.25 -1.43 11.98
N ALA A 37 26.30 -0.47 12.90
CA ALA A 37 26.00 0.93 12.61
C ALA A 37 27.30 1.68 12.26
N LYS A 38 27.29 2.49 11.19
CA LYS A 38 28.45 3.29 10.76
C LYS A 38 28.34 4.72 11.29
N PHE A 39 29.31 5.13 12.11
CA PHE A 39 29.49 6.52 12.54
C PHE A 39 30.87 7.03 12.07
N GLY A 40 30.89 7.75 10.95
CA GLY A 40 32.14 8.23 10.34
C GLY A 40 33.02 7.08 9.83
N LYS A 41 34.26 6.97 10.34
CA LYS A 41 35.22 5.88 10.03
C LYS A 41 35.15 4.70 11.01
N ILE A 42 34.21 4.74 11.95
CA ILE A 42 34.10 3.75 13.03
C ILE A 42 32.83 2.93 12.83
N LEU A 43 32.98 1.62 12.96
CA LEU A 43 31.89 0.65 12.95
C LEU A 43 31.57 0.22 14.38
N GLU A 44 30.32 0.36 14.78
CA GLU A 44 29.81 -0.05 16.09
C GLU A 44 28.99 -1.34 15.93
N ILE A 45 29.44 -2.43 16.56
CA ILE A 45 28.79 -3.74 16.49
C ILE A 45 27.70 -3.81 17.57
N CYS A 46 26.44 -3.96 17.15
CA CYS A 46 25.30 -4.05 18.05
C CYS A 46 25.34 -5.35 18.89
N ARG A 47 25.54 -5.21 20.21
CA ARG A 47 25.75 -6.32 21.17
C ARG A 47 24.56 -7.27 21.38
N TYR A 48 23.40 -7.05 20.76
CA TYR A 48 22.17 -7.79 21.10
C TYR A 48 22.26 -9.29 20.77
N ILE A 49 23.10 -9.69 19.81
CA ILE A 49 23.18 -11.09 19.32
C ILE A 49 24.33 -11.88 19.99
N CYS A 50 25.36 -11.24 20.54
CA CYS A 50 26.59 -11.93 20.94
C CYS A 50 26.54 -12.66 22.30
N LYS A 51 25.41 -12.66 23.02
CA LYS A 51 25.37 -13.32 24.34
C LYS A 51 25.21 -14.85 24.26
N ASN A 52 24.85 -15.41 23.11
CA ASN A 52 24.53 -16.84 22.96
C ASN A 52 25.51 -17.63 22.07
N ILE A 53 26.58 -17.03 21.54
CA ILE A 53 27.51 -17.70 20.60
C ILE A 53 28.87 -17.92 21.26
N SER A 54 28.92 -18.65 22.37
CA SER A 54 30.20 -19.01 23.01
C SER A 54 30.56 -20.49 22.96
N ASN A 55 29.72 -21.41 22.47
CA ASN A 55 30.02 -22.84 22.63
C ASN A 55 29.56 -23.80 21.51
N GLN A 56 29.38 -23.36 20.26
CA GLN A 56 29.07 -24.29 19.17
C GLN A 56 30.03 -24.16 17.99
N LYS A 57 30.50 -25.32 17.49
CA LYS A 57 31.26 -25.49 16.25
C LYS A 57 30.52 -24.83 15.07
N PRO A 58 31.21 -24.47 13.96
CA PRO A 58 30.59 -23.85 12.80
C PRO A 58 29.72 -24.88 12.06
N ALA A 59 28.55 -25.17 12.61
CA ALA A 59 27.42 -25.62 11.85
C ALA A 59 26.90 -24.39 11.08
N GLU A 60 26.50 -24.61 9.84
CA GLU A 60 25.81 -23.61 9.01
C GLU A 60 24.87 -22.78 9.88
N LEU A 61 25.15 -21.48 9.97
CA LEU A 61 24.25 -20.52 10.57
C LEU A 61 23.03 -20.45 9.65
N ILE A 62 22.12 -21.41 9.81
CA ILE A 62 20.74 -21.22 9.42
C ILE A 62 20.25 -20.14 10.38
N LEU A 63 20.33 -18.89 9.93
CA LEU A 63 19.70 -17.77 10.60
C LEU A 63 18.26 -18.21 10.90
N PRO A 64 17.81 -18.17 12.16
CA PRO A 64 16.38 -18.30 12.40
C PRO A 64 15.73 -17.21 11.56
N LYS A 65 14.87 -17.59 10.60
CA LYS A 65 14.02 -16.64 9.87
C LYS A 65 13.35 -15.78 10.94
N GLU A 66 13.83 -14.55 11.10
CA GLU A 66 13.19 -13.59 11.98
C GLU A 66 11.77 -13.44 11.47
N LYS A 67 10.83 -13.89 12.30
CA LYS A 67 9.40 -13.89 12.05
C LYS A 67 8.81 -12.49 12.27
N ASN A 68 9.48 -11.48 11.71
CA ASN A 68 9.15 -10.06 11.74
C ASN A 68 9.87 -9.40 10.55
N MET A 69 9.50 -9.77 9.33
CA MET A 69 9.69 -8.84 8.23
C MET A 69 8.71 -7.70 8.50
N PRO A 70 9.13 -6.42 8.60
CA PRO A 70 8.15 -5.34 8.60
C PRO A 70 7.36 -5.50 7.29
N ILE A 71 6.07 -5.26 7.32
CA ILE A 71 5.26 -5.21 6.10
C ILE A 71 5.46 -3.79 5.52
N PRO A 72 6.40 -3.56 4.59
CA PRO A 72 6.19 -2.50 3.60
C PRO A 72 6.59 -2.98 2.20
N GLN A 73 6.18 -4.18 1.82
CA GLN A 73 6.32 -4.66 0.44
C GLN A 73 4.96 -4.76 -0.24
N ILE A 74 4.94 -4.52 -1.55
CA ILE A 74 3.75 -4.71 -2.40
C ILE A 74 3.43 -6.19 -2.62
N TYR A 75 4.39 -7.09 -2.36
CA TYR A 75 4.29 -8.53 -2.54
C TYR A 75 3.47 -9.22 -1.44
N ASN A 76 2.98 -10.43 -1.76
CA ASN A 76 2.18 -11.27 -0.86
C ASN A 76 0.97 -10.56 -0.25
N ARG A 77 0.06 -10.10 -1.11
CA ARG A 77 -1.16 -9.40 -0.70
C ARG A 77 -2.42 -9.95 -1.33
N ASP A 78 -3.53 -9.89 -0.60
CA ASP A 78 -4.85 -10.02 -1.22
C ASP A 78 -5.19 -8.70 -1.91
N VAL A 79 -5.57 -8.73 -3.19
CA VAL A 79 -5.95 -7.55 -3.94
C VAL A 79 -7.44 -7.56 -4.24
N PHE A 80 -8.13 -6.52 -3.78
CA PHE A 80 -9.55 -6.29 -4.05
C PHE A 80 -9.70 -5.04 -4.91
N ILE A 81 -10.53 -5.11 -5.95
CA ILE A 81 -10.90 -3.97 -6.78
C ILE A 81 -12.40 -3.74 -6.63
N LEU A 82 -12.79 -2.51 -6.29
CA LEU A 82 -14.17 -2.07 -6.15
C LEU A 82 -14.42 -0.98 -7.19
N ILE A 83 -15.46 -1.14 -8.01
CA ILE A 83 -15.74 -0.20 -9.11
C ILE A 83 -17.14 0.37 -8.96
N ASP A 84 -17.23 1.70 -8.94
CA ASP A 84 -18.52 2.38 -8.99
C ASP A 84 -19.21 2.05 -10.32
N ARG A 85 -20.46 1.60 -10.23
CA ARG A 85 -21.32 1.38 -11.38
C ARG A 85 -22.61 2.18 -11.27
N SER A 86 -22.57 3.34 -10.62
CA SER A 86 -23.65 4.33 -10.59
C SER A 86 -24.00 4.85 -11.99
N GLY A 87 -25.14 5.54 -12.11
CA GLY A 87 -25.58 6.08 -13.39
C GLY A 87 -24.66 7.16 -13.98
N SER A 88 -23.94 7.91 -13.14
CA SER A 88 -23.01 8.97 -13.55
C SER A 88 -21.82 8.43 -14.34
N MET A 89 -21.50 7.13 -14.19
CA MET A 89 -20.47 6.45 -14.99
C MET A 89 -20.75 6.42 -16.50
N THR A 90 -21.96 6.79 -16.92
CA THR A 90 -22.33 6.93 -18.35
C THR A 90 -21.98 8.30 -18.95
N ILE A 91 -21.56 9.26 -18.13
CA ILE A 91 -21.12 10.60 -18.54
C ILE A 91 -19.75 10.51 -19.23
N SER A 92 -19.52 11.38 -20.20
CA SER A 92 -18.22 11.57 -20.85
C SER A 92 -17.61 12.90 -20.41
N ASP A 93 -16.35 12.88 -20.02
CA ASP A 93 -15.62 14.03 -19.52
C ASP A 93 -14.43 14.34 -20.41
N SER A 94 -13.88 15.54 -20.27
CA SER A 94 -12.62 15.89 -20.95
C SER A 94 -11.48 14.95 -20.57
N THR A 95 -11.45 14.47 -19.32
CA THR A 95 -10.44 13.54 -18.80
C THR A 95 -10.55 12.13 -19.37
N THR A 96 -11.72 11.75 -19.89
CA THR A 96 -11.96 10.43 -20.49
C THR A 96 -11.95 10.47 -22.02
N GLY A 97 -11.67 11.64 -22.61
CA GLY A 97 -11.62 11.87 -24.05
C GLY A 97 -12.97 11.59 -24.72
N ASN A 98 -12.98 10.65 -25.69
CA ASN A 98 -14.21 10.29 -26.44
C ASN A 98 -15.00 9.13 -25.80
N LYS A 99 -14.60 8.68 -24.60
CA LYS A 99 -15.23 7.57 -23.88
C LYS A 99 -16.06 8.11 -22.73
N ASN A 100 -17.12 7.40 -22.36
CA ASN A 100 -17.70 7.62 -21.05
C ASN A 100 -16.80 7.04 -19.96
N ARG A 101 -16.99 7.49 -18.70
CA ARG A 101 -16.22 7.05 -17.53
C ARG A 101 -16.16 5.52 -17.42
N TRP A 102 -17.28 4.84 -17.69
CA TRP A 102 -17.35 3.38 -17.66
C TRP A 102 -16.44 2.68 -18.68
N GLN A 103 -16.46 3.13 -19.94
CA GLN A 103 -15.61 2.60 -21.00
C GLN A 103 -14.14 2.90 -20.74
N TYR A 104 -13.84 4.09 -20.24
CA TYR A 104 -12.50 4.48 -19.84
C TYR A 104 -11.99 3.58 -18.71
N LEU A 105 -12.75 3.45 -17.62
CA LEU A 105 -12.38 2.58 -16.50
C LEU A 105 -12.23 1.12 -16.89
N GLN A 106 -13.01 0.59 -17.83
CA GLN A 106 -12.84 -0.80 -18.28
C GLN A 106 -11.40 -1.05 -18.77
N GLU A 107 -10.87 -0.15 -19.59
CA GLU A 107 -9.53 -0.29 -20.16
C GLU A 107 -8.45 -0.03 -19.12
N THR A 108 -8.62 1.01 -18.30
CA THR A 108 -7.72 1.34 -17.19
C THR A 108 -7.60 0.19 -16.20
N VAL A 109 -8.74 -0.33 -15.71
CA VAL A 109 -8.76 -1.43 -14.75
C VAL A 109 -8.17 -2.70 -15.36
N GLN A 110 -8.41 -2.94 -16.65
CA GLN A 110 -7.76 -4.05 -17.34
C GLN A 110 -6.23 -3.91 -17.35
N GLY A 111 -5.70 -2.70 -17.61
CA GLY A 111 -4.28 -2.41 -17.51
C GLY A 111 -3.74 -2.62 -16.09
N HIS A 112 -4.41 -2.07 -15.08
CA HIS A 112 -4.00 -2.20 -13.69
C HIS A 112 -4.02 -3.66 -13.20
N VAL A 113 -5.05 -4.45 -13.58
CA VAL A 113 -5.10 -5.88 -13.26
C VAL A 113 -3.96 -6.63 -13.96
N PHE A 114 -3.62 -6.27 -15.19
CA PHE A 114 -2.49 -6.87 -15.89
C PHE A 114 -1.17 -6.60 -15.16
N GLU A 115 -0.90 -5.35 -14.79
CA GLU A 115 0.30 -4.98 -14.05
C GLU A 115 0.37 -5.71 -12.71
N ILE A 116 -0.70 -5.68 -11.92
CA ILE A 116 -0.75 -6.33 -10.59
C ILE A 116 -0.50 -7.84 -10.67
N LEU A 117 -1.11 -8.53 -11.63
CA LEU A 117 -0.96 -9.99 -11.78
C LEU A 117 0.38 -10.40 -12.44
N SER A 118 1.05 -9.46 -13.11
CA SER A 118 2.33 -9.73 -13.80
C SER A 118 3.54 -9.29 -12.99
N GLU A 119 3.35 -8.44 -11.97
CA GLU A 119 4.43 -7.93 -11.13
C GLU A 119 5.03 -9.05 -10.29
N GLN A 120 6.35 -9.23 -10.45
CA GLN A 120 7.11 -10.28 -9.78
C GLN A 120 8.54 -9.83 -9.52
N ASP A 121 9.08 -10.30 -8.41
CA ASP A 121 10.46 -10.09 -7.99
C ASP A 121 11.08 -11.42 -7.57
N ASP A 122 12.35 -11.62 -7.91
CA ASP A 122 13.05 -12.88 -7.66
C ASP A 122 13.21 -13.19 -6.16
N ASP A 123 13.32 -12.16 -5.32
CA ASP A 123 13.53 -12.28 -3.88
C ASP A 123 12.20 -12.28 -3.10
N TYR A 124 11.20 -11.54 -3.59
CA TYR A 124 9.95 -11.26 -2.87
C TYR A 124 8.71 -11.94 -3.45
N GLY A 125 8.80 -12.52 -4.65
CA GLY A 125 7.72 -13.26 -5.30
C GLY A 125 6.75 -12.36 -6.06
N ILE A 126 5.46 -12.66 -5.99
CA ILE A 126 4.41 -11.94 -6.72
C ILE A 126 3.54 -11.10 -5.77
N ILE A 127 2.81 -10.13 -6.32
CA ILE A 127 1.79 -9.41 -5.55
C ILE A 127 0.67 -10.38 -5.14
N CYS A 128 0.01 -10.98 -6.13
CA CYS A 128 -1.05 -11.95 -5.93
C CYS A 128 -1.24 -12.86 -7.15
N ASP A 129 -1.82 -14.05 -6.93
CA ASP A 129 -2.23 -14.96 -8.03
C ASP A 129 -3.62 -14.60 -8.61
N GLU A 130 -4.40 -13.80 -7.88
CA GLU A 130 -5.81 -13.52 -8.19
C GLU A 130 -6.23 -12.16 -7.63
N VAL A 131 -7.02 -11.41 -8.40
CA VAL A 131 -7.68 -10.18 -7.98
C VAL A 131 -9.16 -10.45 -7.74
N THR A 132 -9.69 -10.01 -6.60
CA THR A 132 -11.12 -10.07 -6.30
C THR A 132 -11.80 -8.76 -6.74
N LEU A 133 -12.71 -8.84 -7.70
CA LEU A 133 -13.44 -7.71 -8.25
C LEU A 133 -14.88 -7.65 -7.73
N TYR A 134 -15.31 -6.44 -7.36
CA TYR A 134 -16.68 -6.08 -7.02
C TYR A 134 -17.14 -4.84 -7.79
N PHE A 135 -18.45 -4.79 -8.04
CA PHE A 135 -19.11 -3.58 -8.52
C PHE A 135 -20.11 -3.10 -7.47
N PHE A 136 -20.12 -1.80 -7.17
CA PHE A 136 -20.99 -1.24 -6.15
C PHE A 136 -21.97 -0.19 -6.71
N ASN A 137 -23.19 -0.21 -6.17
CA ASN A 137 -24.20 0.84 -6.26
C ASN A 137 -25.27 0.59 -5.19
N ARG A 138 -26.22 1.52 -5.04
CA ARG A 138 -27.29 1.46 -4.02
C ARG A 138 -28.20 0.22 -4.06
N ASN A 139 -28.32 -0.45 -5.19
CA ASN A 139 -29.41 -1.41 -5.44
C ASN A 139 -29.01 -2.89 -5.42
N GLN A 140 -27.74 -3.24 -5.17
CA GLN A 140 -27.33 -4.64 -5.14
C GLN A 140 -26.77 -5.07 -3.79
N GLN A 141 -27.56 -5.89 -3.11
CA GLN A 141 -27.05 -6.89 -2.20
C GLN A 141 -27.65 -8.26 -2.57
N PRO A 142 -26.85 -9.34 -2.53
CA PRO A 142 -25.40 -9.35 -2.27
C PRO A 142 -24.57 -8.90 -3.48
N THR A 143 -23.38 -8.36 -3.23
CA THR A 143 -22.42 -8.07 -4.29
C THR A 143 -21.97 -9.38 -4.93
N LYS A 144 -21.94 -9.46 -6.27
CA LYS A 144 -21.36 -10.64 -6.94
C LYS A 144 -19.84 -10.56 -6.85
N THR A 145 -19.22 -11.47 -6.12
CA THR A 145 -17.75 -11.64 -6.09
C THR A 145 -17.28 -12.22 -7.43
N ILE A 146 -16.29 -11.56 -8.04
CA ILE A 146 -15.68 -12.00 -9.30
C ILE A 146 -14.19 -12.21 -9.04
N TYR A 147 -13.66 -13.38 -9.40
CA TYR A 147 -12.25 -13.71 -9.24
C TYR A 147 -11.53 -13.64 -10.59
N LEU A 148 -10.49 -12.83 -10.67
CA LEU A 148 -9.72 -12.56 -11.89
C LEU A 148 -8.31 -13.13 -11.77
N ARG A 149 -7.92 -14.01 -12.68
CA ARG A 149 -6.55 -14.53 -12.83
C ARG A 149 -5.90 -14.09 -14.14
N ASP A 150 -6.66 -13.38 -14.97
CA ASP A 150 -6.23 -12.82 -16.23
C ASP A 150 -6.96 -11.49 -16.46
N ALA A 151 -6.21 -10.46 -16.82
CA ALA A 151 -6.74 -9.14 -17.17
C ALA A 151 -7.81 -9.19 -18.29
N ALA A 152 -7.73 -10.15 -19.20
CA ALA A 152 -8.73 -10.34 -20.26
C ALA A 152 -10.14 -10.62 -19.71
N GLN A 153 -10.26 -11.11 -18.48
CA GLN A 153 -11.56 -11.37 -17.82
C GLN A 153 -12.30 -10.07 -17.43
N VAL A 154 -11.58 -8.94 -17.30
CA VAL A 154 -12.16 -7.64 -16.89
C VAL A 154 -13.22 -7.17 -17.88
N GLN A 155 -12.97 -7.31 -19.18
CA GLN A 155 -13.93 -6.89 -20.21
C GLN A 155 -15.27 -7.62 -20.09
N ALA A 156 -15.25 -8.92 -19.81
CA ALA A 156 -16.48 -9.70 -19.60
C ALA A 156 -17.22 -9.23 -18.33
N ALA A 157 -16.49 -8.96 -17.24
CA ALA A 157 -17.06 -8.45 -16.00
C ALA A 157 -17.78 -7.11 -16.20
N PHE A 158 -17.17 -6.16 -16.92
CA PHE A 158 -17.79 -4.87 -17.24
C PHE A 158 -19.03 -5.01 -18.15
N LYS A 159 -19.00 -5.93 -19.12
CA LYS A 159 -20.13 -6.18 -20.02
C LYS A 159 -21.35 -6.74 -19.28
N GLU A 160 -21.13 -7.59 -18.29
CA GLU A 160 -22.18 -8.16 -17.44
C GLU A 160 -22.77 -7.16 -16.43
N ASN A 161 -22.00 -6.13 -16.05
CA ASN A 161 -22.34 -5.24 -14.94
C ASN A 161 -22.53 -3.78 -15.39
N LYS A 162 -23.52 -3.51 -16.23
CA LYS A 162 -23.77 -2.15 -16.75
C LYS A 162 -24.05 -1.11 -15.65
N PRO A 163 -23.65 0.16 -15.86
CA PRO A 163 -23.95 1.28 -14.96
C PRO A 163 -25.44 1.49 -14.69
N GLY A 164 -25.77 1.94 -13.48
CA GLY A 164 -27.10 2.38 -13.07
C GLY A 164 -27.22 2.60 -11.57
N GLY A 165 -28.26 3.32 -11.15
CA GLY A 165 -28.52 3.61 -9.73
C GLY A 165 -27.60 4.69 -9.14
N ALA A 166 -27.63 4.83 -7.82
CA ALA A 166 -26.82 5.79 -7.06
C ALA A 166 -25.59 5.11 -6.42
N THR A 167 -24.64 5.90 -5.94
CA THR A 167 -23.34 5.42 -5.43
C THR A 167 -23.42 5.04 -3.96
N TYR A 168 -23.20 3.76 -3.62
CA TYR A 168 -23.28 3.27 -2.24
C TYR A 168 -22.18 2.22 -2.02
N ILE A 169 -21.10 2.59 -1.35
CA ILE A 169 -19.86 1.80 -1.32
C ILE A 169 -19.68 0.99 -0.04
N ALA A 170 -20.19 1.49 1.09
CA ALA A 170 -19.86 0.96 2.41
C ALA A 170 -20.20 -0.53 2.57
N PRO A 171 -21.32 -1.07 2.04
CA PRO A 171 -21.57 -2.52 2.10
C PRO A 171 -20.52 -3.34 1.36
N THR A 172 -20.14 -2.92 0.17
CA THR A 172 -19.14 -3.62 -0.65
C THR A 172 -17.74 -3.49 -0.06
N LEU A 173 -17.37 -2.32 0.47
CA LEU A 173 -16.11 -2.17 1.21
C LEU A 173 -16.09 -3.07 2.44
N ASN A 174 -17.18 -3.11 3.21
CA ASN A 174 -17.28 -3.97 4.38
C ASN A 174 -17.19 -5.45 4.01
N GLU A 175 -17.75 -5.86 2.86
CA GLU A 175 -17.63 -7.21 2.33
C GLU A 175 -16.18 -7.56 1.98
N ALA A 176 -15.48 -6.71 1.21
CA ALA A 176 -14.07 -6.90 0.87
C ALA A 176 -13.17 -6.98 2.11
N VAL A 177 -13.35 -6.05 3.05
CA VAL A 177 -12.62 -6.03 4.34
C VAL A 177 -12.91 -7.28 5.15
N SER A 178 -14.18 -7.72 5.23
CA SER A 178 -14.55 -8.92 5.97
C SER A 178 -13.97 -10.19 5.34
N GLN A 179 -13.94 -10.26 4.01
CA GLN A 179 -13.30 -11.35 3.27
C GLN A 179 -11.80 -11.41 3.58
N TRP A 180 -11.10 -10.29 3.53
CA TRP A 180 -9.68 -10.23 3.94
C TRP A 180 -9.48 -10.68 5.39
N PHE A 181 -10.20 -10.11 6.35
CA PHE A 181 -10.08 -10.50 7.76
C PHE A 181 -10.35 -11.99 8.01
N SER A 182 -11.23 -12.62 7.22
CA SER A 182 -11.54 -14.04 7.35
C SER A 182 -10.42 -14.95 6.84
N ASN A 183 -9.66 -14.48 5.85
CA ASN A 183 -8.62 -15.26 5.16
C ASN A 183 -7.19 -14.86 5.56
N ARG A 184 -7.01 -13.76 6.29
CA ARG A 184 -5.69 -13.19 6.58
C ARG A 184 -4.81 -14.16 7.37
N THR A 185 -3.53 -14.12 7.03
CA THR A 185 -2.45 -14.73 7.80
C THR A 185 -1.51 -13.63 8.30
N ASP A 186 -0.69 -13.93 9.31
CA ASP A 186 0.19 -12.92 9.95
C ASP A 186 1.19 -12.28 8.98
N ASP A 187 1.47 -12.94 7.84
CA ASP A 187 2.46 -12.57 6.84
C ASP A 187 1.87 -12.01 5.53
N LYS A 188 0.54 -11.92 5.42
CA LYS A 188 -0.16 -11.51 4.19
C LYS A 188 -0.93 -10.21 4.38
N GLY A 189 -0.56 -9.19 3.61
CA GLY A 189 -1.26 -7.90 3.61
C GLY A 189 -2.45 -7.86 2.66
N ALA A 190 -3.07 -6.70 2.51
CA ALA A 190 -4.07 -6.45 1.47
C ALA A 190 -3.96 -5.06 0.84
N PHE A 191 -4.41 -4.99 -0.42
CA PHE A 191 -4.75 -3.77 -1.11
C PHE A 191 -6.23 -3.78 -1.50
N ILE A 192 -6.93 -2.70 -1.20
CA ILE A 192 -8.28 -2.44 -1.70
C ILE A 192 -8.18 -1.22 -2.62
N ILE A 193 -8.45 -1.40 -3.90
CA ILE A 193 -8.42 -0.34 -4.91
C ILE A 193 -9.85 0.01 -5.27
N ILE A 194 -10.25 1.27 -5.12
CA ILE A 194 -11.61 1.75 -5.33
C ILE A 194 -11.60 2.74 -6.49
N TYR A 195 -12.44 2.54 -7.50
CA TYR A 195 -12.68 3.52 -8.56
C TYR A 195 -14.05 4.16 -8.37
N THR A 196 -14.10 5.49 -8.34
CA THR A 196 -15.33 6.27 -8.16
C THR A 196 -15.29 7.55 -8.99
N ASP A 197 -16.44 8.03 -9.45
CA ASP A 197 -16.51 9.26 -10.25
C ASP A 197 -16.95 10.51 -9.51
N GLY A 198 -17.35 10.38 -8.24
CA GLY A 198 -17.77 11.49 -7.42
C GLY A 198 -17.83 11.15 -5.94
N GLN A 199 -18.43 12.06 -5.17
CA GLN A 199 -18.63 11.88 -3.74
C GLN A 199 -19.60 10.73 -3.46
N ILE A 200 -19.22 9.86 -2.53
CA ILE A 200 -20.05 8.75 -2.08
C ILE A 200 -21.26 9.23 -1.25
N ASP A 201 -22.44 8.64 -1.49
CA ASP A 201 -23.67 9.03 -0.78
C ASP A 201 -23.64 8.58 0.70
N ASP A 202 -22.91 7.50 1.00
CA ASP A 202 -22.81 6.85 2.31
C ASP A 202 -21.49 7.14 3.03
N SER A 203 -21.06 8.40 2.95
CA SER A 203 -19.82 8.92 3.55
C SER A 203 -19.64 8.55 5.03
N LYS A 204 -20.70 8.59 5.85
CA LYS A 204 -20.61 8.26 7.28
C LYS A 204 -20.35 6.77 7.51
N GLU A 205 -21.05 5.92 6.77
CA GLU A 205 -20.90 4.47 6.81
C GLU A 205 -19.51 4.06 6.29
N PHE A 206 -19.04 4.69 5.22
CA PHE A 206 -17.71 4.48 4.67
C PHE A 206 -16.60 4.82 5.68
N ILE A 207 -16.65 6.01 6.29
CA ILE A 207 -15.73 6.44 7.36
C ILE A 207 -15.76 5.45 8.53
N ASN A 208 -16.95 4.95 8.90
CA ASN A 208 -17.09 3.95 9.95
C ASN A 208 -16.43 2.61 9.60
N VAL A 209 -16.50 2.16 8.34
CA VAL A 209 -15.81 0.95 7.90
C VAL A 209 -14.29 1.13 7.98
N ILE A 210 -13.75 2.28 7.55
CA ILE A 210 -12.31 2.59 7.68
C ILE A 210 -11.88 2.58 9.14
N GLY A 211 -12.59 3.32 10.01
CA GLY A 211 -12.26 3.39 11.44
C GLY A 211 -12.34 2.03 12.15
N LYS A 212 -13.35 1.22 11.82
CA LYS A 212 -13.45 -0.16 12.32
C LYS A 212 -12.30 -1.03 11.84
N THR A 213 -11.90 -0.90 10.57
CA THR A 213 -10.76 -1.64 10.01
C THR A 213 -9.49 -1.29 10.78
N CYS A 214 -9.20 0.01 10.95
CA CYS A 214 -8.09 0.50 11.76
C CYS A 214 -8.07 -0.10 13.17
N SER A 215 -9.20 -0.07 13.89
CA SER A 215 -9.26 -0.61 15.26
C SER A 215 -8.98 -2.13 15.38
N ASN A 216 -9.00 -2.86 14.26
CA ASN A 216 -8.85 -4.32 14.21
C ASN A 216 -7.51 -4.80 13.61
N ILE A 217 -6.65 -3.88 13.18
CA ILE A 217 -5.29 -4.17 12.67
C ILE A 217 -4.23 -3.71 13.68
N ASN A 218 -3.07 -4.36 13.68
CA ASN A 218 -1.95 -4.00 14.55
C ASN A 218 -1.07 -2.92 13.93
N SER A 219 -0.88 -2.95 12.61
CA SER A 219 -0.16 -1.95 11.82
C SER A 219 -1.02 -1.48 10.64
N GLN A 220 -0.91 -0.19 10.28
CA GLN A 220 -1.53 0.37 9.08
C GLN A 220 -1.03 -0.30 7.78
N ASP A 221 0.13 -0.96 7.81
CA ASP A 221 0.69 -1.58 6.61
C ASP A 221 0.07 -2.94 6.29
N GLU A 222 -0.74 -3.50 7.20
CA GLU A 222 -1.47 -4.76 6.97
C GLU A 222 -2.50 -4.61 5.83
N ILE A 223 -3.10 -3.44 5.67
CA ILE A 223 -4.10 -3.16 4.64
C ILE A 223 -4.04 -1.70 4.21
N LYS A 224 -4.03 -1.47 2.90
CA LYS A 224 -4.16 -0.13 2.32
C LYS A 224 -5.36 -0.08 1.38
N ILE A 225 -6.01 1.08 1.36
CA ILE A 225 -7.20 1.40 0.60
C ILE A 225 -6.83 2.57 -0.31
N LEU A 226 -6.62 2.31 -1.59
CA LEU A 226 -6.41 3.33 -2.62
C LEU A 226 -7.74 3.68 -3.26
N MET A 227 -8.18 4.92 -3.12
CA MET A 227 -9.32 5.43 -3.88
C MET A 227 -8.83 6.29 -5.04
N ILE A 228 -9.29 5.94 -6.23
CA ILE A 228 -8.93 6.56 -7.50
C ILE A 228 -10.17 7.25 -8.07
N GLY A 229 -10.10 8.58 -8.14
CA GLY A 229 -11.13 9.44 -8.68
C GLY A 229 -11.09 9.55 -10.20
N VAL A 230 -12.23 9.46 -10.89
CA VAL A 230 -12.35 9.67 -12.34
C VAL A 230 -13.41 10.72 -12.70
N GLY A 231 -13.13 11.56 -13.69
CA GLY A 231 -14.13 12.51 -14.23
C GLY A 231 -14.25 13.79 -13.42
N SER A 232 -15.04 14.75 -13.91
CA SER A 232 -15.06 16.10 -13.35
C SER A 232 -15.73 16.22 -11.97
N ASP A 233 -16.58 15.27 -11.59
CA ASP A 233 -17.37 15.40 -10.36
C ASP A 233 -16.53 15.14 -9.10
N ILE A 234 -15.47 14.34 -9.21
CA ILE A 234 -14.48 14.13 -8.14
C ILE A 234 -13.51 15.31 -8.00
N GLU A 235 -13.29 16.08 -9.06
CA GLU A 235 -12.31 17.18 -9.10
C GLU A 235 -12.82 18.48 -8.46
N THR A 236 -14.00 18.48 -7.86
CA THR A 236 -14.50 19.63 -7.11
C THR A 236 -13.72 19.80 -5.80
N GLU A 237 -13.41 21.04 -5.42
CA GLU A 237 -12.64 21.30 -4.18
C GLU A 237 -13.27 20.66 -2.94
N GLY A 238 -14.62 20.60 -2.87
CA GLY A 238 -15.32 19.94 -1.77
C GLY A 238 -15.17 18.42 -1.75
N ALA A 239 -15.17 17.75 -2.91
CA ALA A 239 -14.92 16.32 -2.99
C ALA A 239 -13.45 16.00 -2.63
N ILE A 240 -12.50 16.74 -3.19
CA ILE A 240 -11.07 16.61 -2.88
C ILE A 240 -10.82 16.84 -1.39
N ASP A 241 -11.39 17.90 -0.80
CA ASP A 241 -11.25 18.20 0.63
C ASP A 241 -11.78 17.07 1.52
N PHE A 242 -12.91 16.47 1.13
CA PHE A 242 -13.49 15.34 1.84
C PHE A 242 -12.53 14.14 1.86
N TYR A 243 -12.00 13.73 0.71
CA TYR A 243 -11.13 12.55 0.63
C TYR A 243 -9.73 12.81 1.22
N LEU A 244 -9.14 13.98 0.98
CA LEU A 244 -7.88 14.37 1.62
C LEU A 244 -7.99 14.43 3.14
N GLY A 245 -9.14 14.84 3.68
CA GLY A 245 -9.38 14.78 5.13
C GLY A 245 -9.34 13.35 5.69
N ILE A 246 -9.76 12.35 4.93
CA ILE A 246 -9.67 10.94 5.33
C ILE A 246 -8.22 10.46 5.20
N ASP A 247 -7.56 10.78 4.08
CA ASP A 247 -6.18 10.39 3.76
C ASP A 247 -5.18 10.89 4.82
N LEU A 248 -5.27 12.18 5.14
CA LEU A 248 -4.48 12.84 6.18
C LEU A 248 -4.96 12.52 7.61
N ASN A 249 -5.90 11.58 7.74
CA ASN A 249 -6.43 11.09 9.00
C ASN A 249 -6.93 12.19 9.94
N ALA A 250 -7.66 13.17 9.39
CA ALA A 250 -8.34 14.21 10.18
C ALA A 250 -9.40 13.60 11.14
N ASN A 251 -9.85 12.38 10.84
CA ASN A 251 -10.78 11.61 11.69
C ASN A 251 -10.11 10.94 12.91
N LYS A 252 -8.76 10.98 13.01
CA LYS A 252 -7.99 10.42 14.13
C LYS A 252 -8.24 8.93 14.34
N PHE A 253 -8.29 8.17 13.25
CA PHE A 253 -8.33 6.72 13.31
C PHE A 253 -7.07 6.19 14.00
N GLN A 254 -7.28 5.17 14.83
CA GLN A 254 -6.21 4.53 15.58
C GLN A 254 -6.22 3.02 15.34
N SER A 255 -5.02 2.44 15.28
CA SER A 255 -4.81 1.00 15.23
C SER A 255 -5.26 0.34 16.54
N ARG A 256 -5.30 -1.00 16.56
CA ARG A 256 -5.52 -1.76 17.80
C ARG A 256 -4.53 -1.40 18.92
N ARG A 257 -3.34 -0.90 18.55
CA ARG A 257 -2.28 -0.50 19.49
C ARG A 257 -2.39 0.96 19.94
N GLY A 258 -3.36 1.71 19.43
CA GLY A 258 -3.53 3.14 19.72
C GLY A 258 -2.60 4.06 18.92
N GLU A 259 -1.93 3.53 17.89
CA GLU A 259 -1.10 4.29 16.96
C GLU A 259 -1.98 4.92 15.87
N ASP A 260 -1.58 6.06 15.31
CA ASP A 260 -2.30 6.65 14.18
C ASP A 260 -2.38 5.65 13.01
N CYS A 261 -3.57 5.53 12.42
CA CYS A 261 -3.85 4.55 11.39
C CYS A 261 -4.26 5.23 10.08
N ASN A 262 -3.31 5.29 9.15
CA ASN A 262 -3.48 5.90 7.83
C ASN A 262 -3.49 4.79 6.77
N ILE A 263 -4.68 4.20 6.58
CA ILE A 263 -4.89 3.12 5.61
C ILE A 263 -5.61 3.58 4.34
N PHE A 264 -6.16 4.78 4.32
CA PHE A 264 -6.88 5.30 3.16
C PHE A 264 -6.02 6.33 2.45
N ILE A 265 -5.94 6.23 1.12
CA ILE A 265 -5.22 7.14 0.24
C ILE A 265 -6.16 7.54 -0.90
N PHE A 266 -6.11 8.80 -1.31
CA PHE A 266 -6.88 9.31 -2.43
C PHE A 266 -6.00 9.92 -3.51
N ASP A 267 -6.19 9.46 -4.74
CA ASP A 267 -5.56 10.01 -5.94
C ASP A 267 -6.56 10.18 -7.08
N LEU A 268 -6.18 11.01 -8.04
CA LEU A 268 -6.89 11.16 -9.30
C LEU A 268 -6.36 10.16 -10.32
N ILE A 269 -7.21 9.74 -11.25
CA ILE A 269 -6.86 8.68 -12.19
C ILE A 269 -5.73 9.07 -13.14
N ASP A 270 -5.64 10.34 -13.53
CA ASP A 270 -4.55 10.87 -14.35
C ASP A 270 -3.21 10.75 -13.62
N GLU A 271 -3.17 11.07 -12.33
CA GLU A 271 -1.97 10.94 -11.49
C GLU A 271 -1.51 9.49 -11.38
N VAL A 272 -2.44 8.55 -11.16
CA VAL A 272 -2.13 7.12 -11.10
C VAL A 272 -1.69 6.58 -12.48
N MET A 273 -2.29 7.06 -13.57
CA MET A 273 -1.92 6.66 -14.92
C MET A 273 -0.54 7.18 -15.33
N ASP A 274 -0.14 8.35 -14.84
CA ASP A 274 1.17 8.95 -15.13
C ASP A 274 2.31 8.22 -14.41
N GLU A 275 2.09 7.74 -13.17
CA GLU A 275 3.11 7.00 -12.40
C GLU A 275 3.04 5.47 -12.55
N GLY A 276 1.86 4.92 -12.89
CA GLY A 276 1.58 3.49 -12.94
C GLY A 276 1.02 2.94 -11.61
N ILE A 277 0.13 1.93 -11.69
CA ILE A 277 -0.56 1.42 -10.49
C ILE A 277 0.40 0.82 -9.48
N ILE A 278 1.49 0.17 -9.93
CA ILE A 278 2.47 -0.44 -9.03
C ILE A 278 3.16 0.63 -8.17
N ALA A 279 3.63 1.72 -8.79
CA ALA A 279 4.23 2.85 -8.08
C ALA A 279 3.24 3.51 -7.11
N ALA A 280 1.98 3.67 -7.54
CA ALA A 280 0.92 4.19 -6.67
C ALA A 280 0.67 3.29 -5.44
N LEU A 281 0.78 1.96 -5.57
CA LEU A 281 0.65 1.01 -4.46
C LEU A 281 1.88 1.03 -3.54
N GLU A 282 3.09 1.11 -4.10
CA GLU A 282 4.34 1.23 -3.32
C GLU A 282 4.34 2.49 -2.46
N ARG A 283 3.92 3.61 -3.04
CA ARG A 283 3.84 4.91 -2.36
C ARG A 283 2.98 4.85 -1.08
N GLN A 284 1.94 4.03 -1.05
CA GLN A 284 1.07 3.87 0.13
C GLN A 284 1.76 3.22 1.33
N LEU A 285 2.88 2.55 1.10
CA LEU A 285 3.66 1.84 2.12
C LEU A 285 4.80 2.68 2.70
N GLU A 286 5.01 3.92 2.24
CA GLU A 286 6.09 4.80 2.72
C GLU A 286 5.89 5.33 4.16
N GLY A 287 4.78 4.98 4.82
CA GLY A 287 4.52 5.22 6.24
C GLY A 287 4.15 6.66 6.63
N ASP A 288 4.61 7.69 5.89
CA ASP A 288 4.20 9.09 6.04
C ASP A 288 3.10 9.43 5.01
N PRO A 289 1.85 9.69 5.44
CA PRO A 289 0.74 10.03 4.54
C PRO A 289 1.05 11.23 3.63
N ARG A 290 1.87 12.18 4.10
CA ARG A 290 2.21 13.38 3.32
C ARG A 290 3.19 13.11 2.19
N LYS A 291 3.98 12.03 2.30
CA LYS A 291 4.81 11.52 1.21
C LYS A 291 3.99 10.65 0.26
N GLY A 292 2.92 10.05 0.79
CA GLY A 292 1.94 9.27 0.05
C GLY A 292 1.07 10.09 -0.92
N LEU A 293 1.02 11.41 -0.75
CA LEU A 293 0.20 12.30 -1.55
C LEU A 293 0.94 12.84 -2.76
N GLY A 294 0.29 12.77 -3.93
CA GLY A 294 0.84 13.32 -5.17
C GLY A 294 1.07 14.83 -5.10
N GLY A 295 2.13 15.30 -5.77
CA GLY A 295 2.50 16.72 -5.83
C GLY A 295 1.43 17.62 -6.47
N TRP A 296 0.44 17.02 -7.14
CA TRP A 296 -0.66 17.67 -7.84
C TRP A 296 -1.53 18.54 -6.95
N ILE A 297 -1.69 18.22 -5.66
CA ILE A 297 -2.55 19.00 -4.74
C ILE A 297 -2.04 20.43 -4.64
N LYS A 298 -0.71 20.62 -4.59
CA LYS A 298 -0.09 21.94 -4.49
C LYS A 298 -0.36 22.80 -5.72
N GLU A 299 -0.37 22.17 -6.90
CA GLU A 299 -0.56 22.84 -8.17
C GLU A 299 -2.04 23.10 -8.48
N ARG A 300 -2.89 22.08 -8.32
CA ARG A 300 -4.31 22.11 -8.70
C ARG A 300 -5.21 22.69 -7.61
N TYR A 301 -4.85 22.52 -6.33
CA TYR A 301 -5.67 22.92 -5.18
C TYR A 301 -4.84 23.66 -4.11
N PRO A 302 -4.25 24.84 -4.43
CA PRO A 302 -3.36 25.55 -3.52
C PRO A 302 -4.03 25.98 -2.20
N SER A 303 -5.35 26.19 -2.20
CA SER A 303 -6.14 26.45 -0.97
C SER A 303 -6.10 25.27 -0.02
N LEU A 304 -6.39 24.06 -0.52
CA LEU A 304 -6.34 22.82 0.25
C LEU A 304 -4.92 22.49 0.68
N TYR A 305 -3.94 22.71 -0.21
CA TYR A 305 -2.53 22.57 0.16
C TYR A 305 -2.16 23.46 1.35
N GLY A 306 -2.59 24.74 1.33
CA GLY A 306 -2.41 25.66 2.44
C GLY A 306 -3.09 25.16 3.74
N LYS A 307 -4.31 24.66 3.64
CA LYS A 307 -5.09 24.13 4.78
C LYS A 307 -4.38 22.98 5.50
N TYR A 308 -3.79 22.05 4.74
CA TYR A 308 -3.27 20.79 5.28
C TYR A 308 -1.75 20.75 5.49
N PHE A 309 -0.98 21.56 4.76
CA PHE A 309 0.49 21.44 4.72
C PHE A 309 1.25 22.71 5.12
N ALA A 310 0.59 23.85 5.32
CA ALA A 310 1.27 25.11 5.64
C ALA A 310 1.58 25.33 7.14
N SER A 311 1.56 24.27 7.96
CA SER A 311 1.84 24.31 9.40
C SER A 311 3.11 23.55 9.77
#